data_AF-A0A842TKK7-F1
#
_entry.id   AF-A0A842TKK7-F1
#
_cell.length_a   1.000
_cell.length_b   1.000
_cell.length_c   1.000
_cell.angle_alpha   90.00
_cell.angle_beta   90.00
_cell.angle_gamma   90.00
#
_symmetry.space_group_name_H-M   'P 1'
#
loop_
_entity.id
_entity.type
_entity.pdbx_description
1 polymer ?
#
loop_
_entity_poly.entity_id
_entity_poly.type
_entity_poly.pdbx_seq_one_letter_code
_entity_poly.pdbx_strand_id
1 'polypeptide(L)'
;MARGNKKCPFCRRNIRESDKFCPFCGKKVLNVSSGSKPVQKQKRQQKPIKREKEQPKEEPEQKQPEKPPEVDEEIPENVLNQLELRSEIKLIETKLESIRDEVEKLALKLTSDNTEGVEQKVQVLSDKIKELKAEKKELEERMIELPFEKIKNRREDWESRLAKLQNAFSLGEVSENAYNKLRDEYNEKLKELDQETDSQKVKINVWIRKMRLERDKLVEKVDLLKGRHLAGEFSDSEYQQEKEKLKNNIKKLETNIKILNQSI
;
A
#
# COMPACT_ATOMS: atom_id res chain seq x y z
N MET A 1 -42.28 -15.55 -3.23
CA MET A 1 -42.08 -14.09 -3.37
C MET A 1 -40.63 -13.84 -3.73
N ALA A 2 -40.33 -13.63 -5.01
CA ALA A 2 -38.97 -13.41 -5.50
C ALA A 2 -38.53 -11.98 -5.15
N ARG A 3 -37.49 -11.83 -4.32
CA ARG A 3 -36.89 -10.53 -4.01
C ARG A 3 -36.01 -10.13 -5.20
N GLY A 4 -36.44 -9.13 -5.98
CA GLY A 4 -35.64 -8.53 -7.04
C GLY A 4 -34.37 -7.95 -6.45
N ASN A 5 -33.22 -8.55 -6.77
CA ASN A 5 -31.91 -8.05 -6.37
C ASN A 5 -31.35 -7.20 -7.52
N LYS A 6 -31.34 -5.88 -7.36
CA LYS A 6 -30.66 -4.95 -8.26
C LYS A 6 -29.17 -4.96 -7.92
N LYS A 7 -28.28 -4.81 -8.91
CA LYS A 7 -26.84 -4.61 -8.66
C LYS A 7 -26.53 -3.13 -8.56
N CYS A 8 -25.69 -2.75 -7.60
CA CYS A 8 -25.15 -1.41 -7.52
C CYS A 8 -24.33 -1.11 -8.78
N PRO A 9 -24.57 -0.02 -9.52
CA PRO A 9 -23.81 0.32 -10.72
C PRO A 9 -22.35 0.67 -10.42
N PHE A 10 -22.01 1.01 -9.18
CA PHE A 10 -20.66 1.41 -8.78
C PHE A 10 -19.79 0.24 -8.31
N CYS A 11 -20.32 -0.64 -7.45
CA CYS A 11 -19.55 -1.74 -6.86
C CYS A 11 -20.03 -3.15 -7.26
N ARG A 12 -21.08 -3.24 -8.11
CA ARG A 12 -21.67 -4.47 -8.65
C ARG A 12 -22.21 -5.47 -7.63
N ARG A 13 -22.25 -5.11 -6.34
CA ARG A 13 -22.89 -5.91 -5.27
C ARG A 13 -24.41 -5.80 -5.32
N ASN A 14 -25.09 -6.85 -4.86
CA ASN A 14 -26.55 -6.89 -4.80
C ASN A 14 -27.07 -5.93 -3.73
N ILE A 15 -28.07 -5.14 -4.07
CA ILE A 15 -28.75 -4.17 -3.22
C ILE A 15 -30.26 -4.39 -3.32
N ARG A 16 -31.02 -3.92 -2.33
CA ARG A 16 -32.49 -4.00 -2.39
C ARG A 16 -33.01 -2.92 -3.33
N GLU A 17 -34.10 -3.20 -4.04
CA GLU A 17 -34.74 -2.22 -4.93
C GLU A 17 -35.21 -0.95 -4.21
N SER A 18 -35.49 -1.04 -2.90
CA SER A 18 -35.86 0.10 -2.06
C SER A 18 -34.67 0.99 -1.66
N ASP A 19 -33.43 0.54 -1.83
CA ASP A 19 -32.25 1.23 -1.29
C ASP A 19 -31.90 2.48 -2.10
N LYS A 20 -32.05 3.66 -1.49
CA LYS A 20 -31.61 4.95 -2.08
C LYS A 20 -30.09 5.09 -2.11
N PHE A 21 -29.36 4.34 -1.27
CA PHE A 21 -27.91 4.33 -1.18
C PHE A 21 -27.39 2.90 -1.06
N CYS A 22 -26.26 2.61 -1.70
CA CYS A 22 -25.63 1.29 -1.60
C CYS A 22 -25.03 1.10 -0.19
N PRO A 23 -25.45 0.08 0.60
CA PRO A 23 -24.90 -0.16 1.93
C PRO A 23 -23.41 -0.53 1.92
N PHE A 24 -22.87 -0.97 0.78
CA PHE A 24 -21.48 -1.41 0.68
C PHE A 24 -20.52 -0.31 0.25
N CYS A 25 -20.97 0.71 -0.49
CA CYS A 25 -20.10 1.75 -1.03
C CYS A 25 -20.59 3.17 -0.77
N GLY A 26 -21.71 3.34 -0.06
CA GLY A 26 -22.28 4.64 0.32
C GLY A 26 -22.87 5.49 -0.81
N LYS A 27 -22.67 5.11 -2.08
CA LYS A 27 -23.10 5.91 -3.24
C LYS A 27 -24.62 5.81 -3.46
N LYS A 28 -25.25 6.95 -3.79
CA LYS A 28 -26.68 7.05 -4.10
C LYS A 28 -27.02 6.23 -5.33
N VAL A 29 -28.05 5.40 -5.23
CA VAL A 29 -28.54 4.55 -6.32
C VAL A 29 -29.85 5.15 -6.83
N LEU A 30 -29.88 5.52 -8.11
CA LEU A 30 -31.07 6.10 -8.72
C LEU A 30 -32.16 5.01 -8.82
N ASN A 31 -33.23 5.19 -8.04
CA ASN A 31 -34.44 4.38 -8.13
C ASN A 31 -35.41 5.05 -9.08
N VAL A 32 -35.52 4.50 -10.28
CA VAL A 32 -36.62 4.76 -11.20
C VAL A 32 -37.75 3.82 -10.81
N SER A 33 -38.49 4.18 -9.76
CA SER A 33 -39.77 3.54 -9.47
C SER A 33 -40.85 4.21 -10.31
N SER A 34 -41.35 3.43 -11.26
CA SER A 34 -42.60 3.56 -12.01
C SER A 34 -43.71 4.29 -11.23
N GLY A 35 -44.12 5.44 -11.77
CA GLY A 35 -45.32 6.18 -11.38
C GLY A 35 -46.10 6.57 -12.63
N SER A 36 -46.87 5.62 -13.15
CA SER A 36 -47.86 5.85 -14.21
C SER A 36 -49.05 6.65 -13.67
N LYS A 37 -49.47 7.68 -14.42
CA LYS A 37 -50.86 8.06 -14.81
C LYS A 37 -51.02 9.59 -14.92
N PRO A 38 -51.98 10.10 -15.71
CA PRO A 38 -52.45 9.63 -17.02
C PRO A 38 -52.56 10.76 -18.05
N VAL A 39 -52.61 10.35 -19.32
CA VAL A 39 -53.05 11.16 -20.46
C VAL A 39 -54.54 11.47 -20.30
N GLN A 40 -54.91 12.76 -20.29
CA GLN A 40 -56.23 13.21 -20.73
C GLN A 40 -56.09 14.19 -21.89
N LYS A 41 -57.01 14.02 -22.83
CA LYS A 41 -57.01 14.48 -24.21
C LYS A 41 -57.99 15.65 -24.33
N GLN A 42 -57.69 16.56 -25.26
CA GLN A 42 -58.57 17.54 -25.93
C GLN A 42 -58.76 18.91 -25.27
N LYS A 43 -58.31 19.99 -25.92
CA LYS A 43 -59.07 20.67 -26.98
C LYS A 43 -58.22 21.68 -27.77
N ARG A 44 -58.54 21.74 -29.06
CA ARG A 44 -58.12 22.68 -30.10
C ARG A 44 -58.04 24.14 -29.65
N GLN A 45 -57.02 24.86 -30.13
CA GLN A 45 -57.20 25.97 -31.10
C GLN A 45 -55.84 26.39 -31.69
N GLN A 46 -55.77 26.44 -33.02
CA GLN A 46 -54.67 26.98 -33.80
C GLN A 46 -54.86 28.49 -33.95
N LYS A 47 -53.77 29.27 -33.87
CA LYS A 47 -53.43 30.42 -34.74
C LYS A 47 -52.04 31.01 -34.34
N PRO A 48 -51.37 31.78 -35.21
CA PRO A 48 -50.01 31.43 -35.63
C PRO A 48 -48.94 32.51 -35.32
N ILE A 49 -47.68 32.09 -35.47
CA ILE A 49 -46.47 32.88 -35.81
C ILE A 49 -46.06 34.01 -34.85
N LYS A 50 -44.88 33.85 -34.23
CA LYS A 50 -43.77 34.80 -34.39
C LYS A 50 -42.44 34.15 -33.99
N ARG A 51 -41.52 34.14 -34.96
CA ARG A 51 -40.10 33.82 -34.80
C ARG A 51 -39.46 34.90 -33.94
N GLU A 52 -38.75 34.50 -32.89
CA GLU A 52 -37.72 35.36 -32.30
C GLU A 52 -36.56 34.51 -31.77
N LYS A 53 -35.47 34.60 -32.54
CA LYS A 53 -34.03 34.57 -32.22
C LYS A 53 -33.52 33.59 -31.15
N GLU A 54 -32.69 32.70 -31.66
CA GLU A 54 -31.61 32.00 -30.97
C GLU A 54 -30.77 32.94 -30.11
N GLN A 55 -30.57 32.55 -28.85
CA GLN A 55 -29.34 32.81 -28.09
C GLN A 55 -28.85 31.45 -27.58
N PRO A 56 -27.64 31.01 -27.93
CA PRO A 56 -27.05 29.82 -27.33
C PRO A 56 -26.70 30.15 -25.88
N LYS A 57 -27.34 29.45 -24.92
CA LYS A 57 -26.86 29.39 -23.54
C LYS A 57 -25.67 28.43 -23.53
N GLU A 58 -24.51 28.98 -23.22
CA GLU A 58 -23.27 28.25 -22.94
C GLU A 58 -23.52 27.14 -21.92
N GLU A 59 -23.18 25.91 -22.31
CA GLU A 59 -23.02 24.78 -21.41
C GLU A 59 -21.84 25.07 -20.47
N PRO A 60 -21.98 24.89 -19.16
CA PRO A 60 -20.85 25.02 -18.25
C PRO A 60 -19.87 23.87 -18.49
N GLU A 61 -18.65 24.21 -18.90
CA GLU A 61 -17.51 23.32 -18.97
C GLU A 61 -17.42 22.45 -17.72
N GLN A 62 -17.55 21.14 -17.92
CA GLN A 62 -17.20 20.15 -16.91
C GLN A 62 -15.70 20.28 -16.63
N LYS A 63 -15.35 20.89 -15.50
CA LYS A 63 -14.01 20.78 -14.90
C LYS A 63 -13.67 19.30 -14.78
N GLN A 64 -12.77 18.84 -15.63
CA GLN A 64 -12.12 17.55 -15.48
C GLN A 64 -11.46 17.51 -14.08
N PRO A 65 -11.49 16.37 -13.38
CA PRO A 65 -10.75 16.21 -12.15
C PRO A 65 -9.27 16.44 -12.46
N GLU A 66 -8.69 17.49 -11.87
CA GLU A 66 -7.26 17.76 -11.92
C GLU A 66 -6.53 16.47 -11.55
N LYS A 67 -5.76 15.92 -12.49
CA LYS A 67 -4.75 14.91 -12.17
C LYS A 67 -3.90 15.50 -11.05
N PRO A 68 -3.70 14.80 -9.91
CA PRO A 68 -2.78 15.29 -8.90
C PRO A 68 -1.45 15.59 -9.57
N PRO A 69 -0.81 16.72 -9.24
CA PRO A 69 0.43 17.14 -9.88
C PRO A 69 1.40 15.97 -9.86
N GLU A 70 1.90 15.59 -11.04
CA GLU A 70 3.01 14.64 -11.19
C GLU A 70 4.25 15.35 -10.63
N VAL A 71 4.35 15.37 -9.30
CA VAL A 71 5.58 15.74 -8.61
C VAL A 71 6.51 14.56 -8.86
N ASP A 72 7.39 14.74 -9.84
CA ASP A 72 8.41 13.77 -10.19
C ASP A 72 9.55 13.80 -9.16
N GLU A 73 9.21 13.51 -7.92
CA GLU A 73 10.19 13.34 -6.85
C GLU A 73 10.90 12.00 -7.07
N GLU A 74 12.19 12.05 -7.39
CA GLU A 74 13.06 10.88 -7.36
C GLU A 74 13.19 10.36 -5.92
N ILE A 75 13.40 9.05 -5.80
CA ILE A 75 13.63 8.44 -4.48
C ILE A 75 15.03 8.87 -4.05
N PRO A 76 15.19 9.55 -2.89
CA PRO A 76 16.52 9.90 -2.39
C PRO A 76 17.41 8.66 -2.26
N GLU A 77 18.67 8.77 -2.70
CA GLU A 77 19.60 7.63 -2.75
C GLU A 77 19.80 6.98 -1.38
N ASN A 78 19.85 7.79 -0.32
CA ASN A 78 19.93 7.28 1.05
C ASN A 78 18.71 6.44 1.44
N VAL A 79 17.51 6.80 0.99
CA VAL A 79 16.28 6.02 1.23
C VAL A 79 16.32 4.73 0.43
N LEU A 80 16.76 4.77 -0.83
CA LEU A 80 16.87 3.59 -1.69
C LEU A 80 17.86 2.57 -1.09
N ASN A 81 19.07 3.01 -0.73
CA ASN A 81 20.08 2.16 -0.09
C ASN A 81 19.56 1.53 1.20
N GLN A 82 18.82 2.30 2.00
CA GLN A 82 18.26 1.82 3.26
C GLN A 82 17.07 0.88 3.08
N LEU A 83 16.31 1.01 1.99
CA LEU A 83 15.29 0.04 1.61
C LEU A 83 15.92 -1.26 1.11
N GLU A 84 16.98 -1.18 0.32
CA GLU A 84 17.73 -2.36 -0.14
C GLU A 84 18.26 -3.18 1.03
N LEU A 85 18.94 -2.56 2.00
CA LEU A 85 19.41 -3.23 3.21
C LEU A 85 18.27 -3.93 3.97
N ARG A 86 17.16 -3.21 4.21
CA ARG A 86 15.98 -3.77 4.87
C ARG A 86 15.38 -4.94 4.07
N SER A 87 15.39 -4.88 2.75
CA SER A 87 14.92 -5.95 1.87
C SER A 87 15.78 -7.19 1.96
N GLU A 88 17.10 -7.03 2.02
CA GLU A 88 18.06 -8.12 2.13
C GLU A 88 17.93 -8.83 3.47
N ILE A 89 17.80 -8.08 4.55
CA ILE A 89 17.49 -8.64 5.88
C ILE A 89 16.19 -9.46 5.83
N LYS A 90 15.14 -8.94 5.21
CA LYS A 90 13.85 -9.66 5.07
C LYS A 90 13.99 -10.96 4.27
N LEU A 91 14.80 -10.95 3.22
CA LEU A 91 15.08 -12.14 2.42
C LEU A 91 15.88 -13.17 3.22
N ILE A 92 16.86 -12.72 4.01
CA ILE A 92 17.61 -13.58 4.94
C ILE A 92 16.67 -14.20 5.98
N GLU A 93 15.76 -13.42 6.57
CA GLU A 93 14.75 -13.93 7.51
C GLU A 93 13.89 -15.03 6.88
N THR A 94 13.47 -14.84 5.63
CA THR A 94 12.68 -15.83 4.90
C THR A 94 13.49 -17.10 4.62
N LYS A 95 14.79 -16.96 4.29
CA LYS A 95 15.70 -18.11 4.12
C LYS A 95 15.90 -18.86 5.44
N LEU A 96 16.07 -18.14 6.56
CA LEU A 96 16.19 -18.72 7.89
C LEU A 96 14.93 -19.48 8.31
N GLU A 97 13.74 -18.97 7.96
CA GLU A 97 12.47 -19.67 8.21
C GLU A 97 12.37 -20.96 7.38
N SER A 98 12.69 -20.90 6.09
CA SER A 98 12.72 -22.11 5.23
C SER A 98 13.69 -23.17 5.76
N ILE A 99 14.83 -22.77 6.30
CA ILE A 99 15.78 -23.70 6.92
C ILE A 99 15.19 -24.30 8.20
N ARG A 100 14.49 -23.52 9.03
CA ARG A 100 13.79 -24.05 10.21
C ARG A 100 12.76 -25.11 9.82
N ASP A 101 11.95 -24.85 8.80
CA ASP A 101 10.98 -25.83 8.28
C ASP A 101 11.66 -27.11 7.78
N GLU A 102 12.83 -26.99 7.15
CA GLU A 102 13.63 -28.15 6.72
C GLU A 102 14.18 -28.94 7.90
N VAL A 103 14.67 -28.27 8.94
CA VAL A 103 15.15 -28.92 10.18
C VAL A 103 14.00 -29.64 10.88
N GLU A 104 12.81 -29.04 10.96
CA GLU A 104 11.63 -29.69 11.55
C GLU A 104 11.21 -30.94 10.77
N LYS A 105 11.21 -30.87 9.43
CA LYS A 105 10.97 -32.05 8.57
C LYS A 105 12.01 -33.14 8.76
N LEU A 106 13.27 -32.78 8.99
CA LEU A 106 14.33 -33.76 9.29
C LEU A 106 14.13 -34.38 10.68
N ALA A 107 13.71 -33.59 11.68
CA ALA A 107 13.38 -34.10 13.01
C ALA A 107 12.24 -35.14 12.97
N LEU A 108 11.21 -34.89 12.16
CA LEU A 108 10.11 -35.85 11.92
C LEU A 108 10.54 -37.12 11.17
N LYS A 109 11.63 -37.09 10.41
CA LYS A 109 12.17 -38.28 9.72
C LYS A 109 13.05 -39.13 10.62
N LEU A 110 13.75 -38.49 11.56
CA LEU A 110 14.52 -39.17 12.59
C LEU A 110 13.64 -40.01 13.53
N THR A 111 12.39 -39.62 13.72
CA THR A 111 11.41 -40.41 14.49
C THR A 111 10.80 -41.56 13.69
N SER A 112 11.10 -41.70 12.39
CA SER A 112 10.54 -42.71 11.48
C SER A 112 11.59 -43.69 10.91
N ASP A 113 12.62 -44.05 11.68
CA ASP A 113 13.64 -45.08 11.40
C ASP A 113 14.55 -44.86 10.16
N ASN A 114 14.55 -43.68 9.54
CA ASN A 114 15.45 -43.37 8.42
C ASN A 114 16.49 -42.31 8.82
N THR A 115 17.61 -42.78 9.35
CA THR A 115 18.66 -41.94 9.97
C THR A 115 19.86 -41.66 9.06
N GLU A 116 19.98 -42.36 7.93
CA GLU A 116 21.14 -42.21 7.04
C GLU A 116 21.23 -40.80 6.43
N GLY A 117 22.37 -40.15 6.65
CA GLY A 117 22.71 -38.84 6.09
C GLY A 117 21.96 -37.65 6.72
N VAL A 118 21.19 -37.86 7.81
CA VAL A 118 20.51 -36.75 8.49
C VAL A 118 21.50 -35.86 9.23
N GLU A 119 22.50 -36.43 9.90
CA GLU A 119 23.53 -35.68 10.62
C GLU A 119 24.29 -34.70 9.70
N GLN A 120 24.69 -35.18 8.51
CA GLN A 120 25.35 -34.33 7.52
C GLN A 120 24.46 -33.18 7.04
N LYS A 121 23.17 -33.44 6.79
CA LYS A 121 22.21 -32.39 6.40
C LYS A 121 21.99 -31.39 7.53
N VAL A 122 21.86 -31.85 8.77
CA VAL A 122 21.74 -30.97 9.95
C VAL A 122 22.97 -30.09 10.10
N GLN A 123 24.17 -30.64 9.91
CA GLN A 123 25.41 -29.88 9.97
C GLN A 123 25.46 -28.77 8.89
N VAL A 124 25.14 -29.11 7.63
CA VAL A 124 25.08 -28.12 6.53
C VAL A 124 24.06 -27.01 6.80
N LEU A 125 22.86 -27.36 7.30
CA LEU A 125 21.84 -26.38 7.65
C LEU A 125 22.26 -25.51 8.84
N SER A 126 22.92 -26.09 9.85
CA SER A 126 23.46 -25.36 11.00
C SER A 126 24.50 -24.33 10.57
N ASP A 127 25.44 -24.71 9.70
CA ASP A 127 26.48 -23.79 9.24
C ASP A 127 25.89 -22.66 8.39
N LYS A 128 24.90 -22.97 7.53
CA LYS A 128 24.14 -21.97 6.79
C LYS A 128 23.35 -21.01 7.68
N ILE A 129 22.78 -21.49 8.80
CA ILE A 129 22.12 -20.63 9.79
C ILE A 129 23.13 -19.65 10.40
N LYS A 130 24.34 -20.12 10.74
CA LYS A 130 25.38 -19.25 11.32
C LYS A 130 25.81 -18.17 10.34
N GLU A 131 26.06 -18.55 9.08
CA GLU A 131 26.43 -17.61 8.01
C GLU A 131 25.35 -16.54 7.80
N LEU A 132 24.09 -16.96 7.61
CA LEU A 132 22.96 -16.03 7.40
C LEU A 132 22.72 -15.12 8.61
N LYS A 133 22.95 -15.60 9.84
CA LYS A 133 22.84 -14.77 11.05
C LYS A 133 23.96 -13.73 11.13
N ALA A 134 25.18 -14.08 10.74
CA ALA A 134 26.30 -13.15 10.68
C ALA A 134 26.05 -12.06 9.63
N GLU A 135 25.65 -12.46 8.41
CA GLU A 135 25.30 -11.53 7.32
C GLU A 135 24.16 -10.59 7.74
N LYS A 136 23.10 -11.13 8.36
CA LYS A 136 21.99 -10.31 8.89
C LYS A 136 22.49 -9.25 9.86
N LYS A 137 23.34 -9.63 10.81
CA LYS A 137 23.88 -8.71 11.81
C LYS A 137 24.71 -7.60 11.18
N GLU A 138 25.57 -7.91 10.22
CA GLU A 138 26.36 -6.90 9.49
C GLU A 138 25.50 -5.93 8.67
N LEU A 139 24.36 -6.38 8.16
CA LEU A 139 23.39 -5.52 7.48
C LEU A 139 22.65 -4.62 8.48
N GLU A 140 22.25 -5.16 9.63
CA GLU A 140 21.57 -4.43 10.71
C GLU A 140 22.45 -3.30 11.27
N GLU A 141 23.76 -3.53 11.42
CA GLU A 141 24.71 -2.50 11.90
C GLU A 141 24.84 -1.31 10.95
N ARG A 142 24.52 -1.48 9.66
CA ARG A 142 24.52 -0.42 8.64
C ARG A 142 23.17 0.27 8.47
N MET A 143 22.13 -0.21 9.15
CA MET A 143 20.81 0.41 9.08
C MET A 143 20.79 1.75 9.79
N ILE A 144 20.18 2.72 9.15
CA ILE A 144 19.85 4.01 9.76
C ILE A 144 18.34 4.25 9.72
N GLU A 145 17.90 5.13 10.60
CA GLU A 145 16.51 5.58 10.64
C GLU A 145 16.15 6.31 9.34
N LEU A 146 15.05 5.88 8.74
CA LEU A 146 14.47 6.53 7.58
C LEU A 146 13.77 7.85 7.99
N PRO A 147 13.60 8.80 7.06
CA PRO A 147 12.99 10.10 7.38
C PRO A 147 11.61 9.99 8.07
N PHE A 148 10.77 9.05 7.63
CA PHE A 148 9.45 8.85 8.23
C PHE A 148 9.50 8.18 9.61
N GLU A 149 10.53 7.37 9.90
CA GLU A 149 10.76 6.79 11.24
C GLU A 149 11.15 7.90 12.22
N LYS A 150 12.00 8.84 11.79
CA LYS A 150 12.39 10.00 12.60
C LYS A 150 11.19 10.85 13.03
N ILE A 151 10.26 11.10 12.11
CA ILE A 151 9.04 11.87 12.40
C ILE A 151 8.15 11.12 13.39
N LYS A 152 8.00 9.80 13.20
CA LYS A 152 7.26 8.94 14.11
C LYS A 152 7.85 8.96 15.52
N ASN A 153 9.16 8.76 15.66
CA ASN A 153 9.85 8.77 16.95
C ASN A 153 9.71 10.14 17.65
N ARG A 154 9.88 11.24 16.91
CA ARG A 154 9.65 12.60 17.44
C ARG A 154 8.22 12.81 17.93
N ARG A 155 7.23 12.27 17.22
CA ARG A 155 5.82 12.33 17.64
C ARG A 155 5.60 11.59 18.94
N GLU A 156 6.08 10.35 19.05
CA GLU A 156 5.97 9.54 20.26
C GLU A 156 6.63 10.23 21.48
N ASP A 157 7.78 10.89 21.27
CA ASP A 157 8.44 11.70 22.31
C ASP A 157 7.57 12.87 22.79
N TRP A 158 6.95 13.61 21.87
CA TRP A 158 6.06 14.72 22.24
C TRP A 158 4.77 14.25 22.90
N GLU A 159 4.19 13.15 22.45
CA GLU A 159 3.03 12.51 23.08
C GLU A 159 3.37 12.05 24.51
N SER A 160 4.56 11.46 24.71
CA SER A 160 5.07 11.09 26.03
C SER A 160 5.27 12.30 26.95
N ARG A 161 5.81 13.41 26.43
CA ARG A 161 5.95 14.66 27.19
C ARG A 161 4.59 15.26 27.56
N LEU A 162 3.63 15.24 26.64
CA LEU A 162 2.27 15.71 26.89
C LEU A 162 1.57 14.86 27.98
N ALA A 163 1.72 13.54 27.93
CA ALA A 163 1.18 12.64 28.95
C ALA A 163 1.81 12.90 30.33
N LYS A 164 3.14 13.11 30.39
CA LYS A 164 3.83 13.49 31.64
C LYS A 164 3.34 14.83 32.19
N LEU A 165 3.15 15.83 31.32
CA LEU A 165 2.63 17.14 31.69
C LEU A 165 1.19 17.06 32.23
N GLN A 166 0.34 16.25 31.59
CA GLN A 166 -1.02 15.97 32.06
C GLN A 166 -1.03 15.34 33.45
N ASN A 167 -0.16 14.35 33.68
CA ASN A 167 -0.03 13.72 34.99
C ASN A 167 0.45 14.72 36.06
N ALA A 168 1.50 15.50 35.78
CA ALA A 168 2.02 16.49 36.72
C ALA A 168 0.96 17.56 37.09
N PHE A 169 0.16 18.01 36.12
CA PHE A 169 -0.96 18.91 36.37
C PHE A 169 -2.04 18.25 37.24
N SER A 170 -2.39 16.98 36.98
CA SER A 170 -3.38 16.26 37.80
C SER A 170 -2.94 16.05 39.25
N LEU A 171 -1.63 16.01 39.51
CA LEU A 171 -1.03 15.93 40.83
C LEU A 171 -0.89 17.30 41.52
N GLY A 172 -1.23 18.39 40.83
CA GLY A 172 -1.08 19.75 41.34
C GLY A 172 0.37 20.26 41.37
N GLU A 173 1.31 19.56 40.72
CA GLU A 173 2.72 19.94 40.66
C GLU A 173 2.98 21.14 39.74
N VAL A 174 2.04 21.42 38.83
CA VAL A 174 2.13 22.49 37.84
C VAL A 174 0.89 23.37 37.93
N SER A 175 1.07 24.70 37.92
CA SER A 175 -0.05 25.64 37.87
C SER A 175 -0.86 25.51 36.58
N GLU A 176 -2.16 25.78 36.64
CA GLU A 176 -3.05 25.73 35.47
C GLU A 176 -2.57 26.61 34.30
N ASN A 177 -2.07 27.81 34.58
CA ASN A 177 -1.54 28.69 33.54
C ASN A 177 -0.29 28.11 32.85
N ALA A 178 0.66 27.59 33.63
CA ALA A 178 1.87 26.96 33.07
C ALA A 178 1.51 25.69 32.28
N TYR A 179 0.59 24.88 32.80
CA TYR A 179 0.08 23.70 32.11
C TYR A 179 -0.54 24.06 30.76
N ASN A 180 -1.48 25.02 30.73
CA ASN A 180 -2.17 25.40 29.50
C ASN A 180 -1.19 25.92 28.44
N LYS A 181 -0.22 26.77 28.82
CA LYS A 181 0.81 27.26 27.88
C LYS A 181 1.64 26.11 27.29
N LEU A 182 2.21 25.25 28.13
CA LEU A 182 3.04 24.13 27.67
C LEU A 182 2.23 23.13 26.83
N ARG A 183 0.98 22.86 27.23
CA ARG A 183 0.07 21.98 26.49
C ARG A 183 -0.19 22.52 25.09
N ASP A 184 -0.46 23.82 24.97
CA ASP A 184 -0.74 24.44 23.68
C ASP A 184 0.52 24.45 22.78
N GLU A 185 1.70 24.73 23.34
CA GLU A 185 2.99 24.59 22.63
C GLU A 185 3.24 23.15 22.13
N TYR A 186 2.99 22.15 22.98
CA TYR A 186 3.22 20.74 22.62
C TYR A 186 2.23 20.29 21.55
N ASN A 187 0.97 20.71 21.63
CA ASN A 187 -0.04 20.45 20.63
C ASN A 187 0.29 21.10 19.28
N GLU A 188 0.86 22.32 19.29
CA GLU A 188 1.34 22.96 18.07
C GLU A 188 2.46 22.15 17.42
N LYS A 189 3.41 21.63 18.21
CA LYS A 189 4.47 20.74 17.70
C LYS A 189 3.95 19.41 17.18
N LEU A 190 2.95 18.82 17.80
CA LEU A 190 2.29 17.61 17.28
C LEU A 190 1.59 17.90 15.95
N LYS A 191 0.96 19.06 15.81
CA LYS A 191 0.32 19.49 14.57
C LYS A 191 1.33 19.73 13.43
N GLU A 192 2.49 20.32 13.73
CA GLU A 192 3.60 20.45 12.77
C GLU A 192 4.06 19.05 12.29
N LEU A 193 4.21 18.09 13.20
CA LEU A 193 4.60 16.71 12.88
C LEU A 193 3.52 15.94 12.10
N ASP A 194 2.24 16.23 12.34
CA ASP A 194 1.14 15.67 11.54
C ASP A 194 1.21 16.16 10.09
N GLN A 195 1.46 17.45 9.87
CA GLN A 195 1.65 18.01 8.53
C GLN A 195 2.90 17.42 7.85
N GLU A 196 4.01 17.28 8.59
CA GLU A 196 5.22 16.65 8.10
C GLU A 196 4.94 15.19 7.69
N THR A 197 4.20 14.46 8.52
CA THR A 197 3.76 13.07 8.26
C THR A 197 2.92 12.97 6.99
N ASP A 198 1.92 13.84 6.82
CA ASP A 198 1.08 13.86 5.62
C ASP A 198 1.90 14.16 4.36
N SER A 199 2.85 15.09 4.44
CA SER A 199 3.77 15.38 3.34
C SER A 199 4.63 14.16 2.98
N GLN A 200 5.16 13.45 3.97
CA GLN A 200 5.94 12.23 3.74
C GLN A 200 5.09 11.09 3.17
N LYS A 201 3.84 10.94 3.61
CA LYS A 201 2.92 9.93 3.04
C LYS A 201 2.70 10.15 1.55
N VAL A 202 2.60 11.40 1.10
CA VAL A 202 2.52 11.71 -0.33
C VAL A 202 3.77 11.22 -1.06
N LYS A 203 4.97 11.51 -0.53
CA LYS A 203 6.26 11.07 -1.10
C LYS A 203 6.37 9.56 -1.17
N ILE A 204 6.06 8.86 -0.07
CA ILE A 204 6.08 7.40 0.00
C ILE A 204 5.13 6.79 -1.04
N ASN A 205 3.94 7.36 -1.23
CA ASN A 205 3.01 6.89 -2.26
C ASN A 205 3.55 7.06 -3.68
N VAL A 206 4.24 8.18 -3.98
CA VAL A 206 4.93 8.38 -5.25
C VAL A 206 6.01 7.32 -5.44
N TRP A 207 6.82 7.06 -4.43
CA TRP A 207 7.88 6.04 -4.47
C TRP A 207 7.32 4.64 -4.68
N ILE A 208 6.26 4.25 -3.95
CA ILE A 208 5.56 2.97 -4.14
C ILE A 208 5.07 2.83 -5.58
N ARG A 209 4.52 3.90 -6.17
CA ARG A 209 4.06 3.89 -7.56
C ARG A 209 5.21 3.66 -8.53
N LYS A 210 6.32 4.37 -8.35
CA LYS A 210 7.53 4.22 -9.18
C LYS A 210 8.08 2.79 -9.10
N MET A 211 8.22 2.24 -7.89
CA MET A 211 8.66 0.85 -7.69
C MET A 211 7.71 -0.17 -8.31
N ARG A 212 6.39 0.06 -8.27
CA ARG A 212 5.41 -0.82 -8.94
C ARG A 212 5.59 -0.83 -10.46
N LEU A 213 5.79 0.36 -11.06
CA LEU A 213 6.04 0.47 -12.50
C LEU A 213 7.34 -0.24 -12.89
N GLU A 214 8.40 -0.13 -12.09
CA GLU A 214 9.65 -0.85 -12.34
C GLU A 214 9.47 -2.36 -12.19
N ARG A 215 8.75 -2.81 -11.16
CA ARG A 215 8.39 -4.21 -10.96
C ARG A 215 7.64 -4.76 -12.17
N ASP A 216 6.65 -4.03 -12.68
CA ASP A 216 5.87 -4.43 -13.86
C ASP A 216 6.77 -4.56 -15.11
N LYS A 217 7.72 -3.62 -15.31
CA LYS A 217 8.73 -3.73 -16.39
C LYS A 217 9.61 -4.97 -16.24
N LEU A 218 10.00 -5.35 -15.02
CA LEU A 218 10.78 -6.58 -14.81
C LEU A 218 9.96 -7.84 -15.09
N VAL A 219 8.66 -7.83 -14.75
CA VAL A 219 7.74 -8.93 -15.08
C VAL A 219 7.62 -9.09 -16.60
N GLU A 220 7.42 -8.00 -17.33
CA GLU A 220 7.41 -8.02 -18.80
C GLU A 220 8.73 -8.58 -19.37
N LYS A 221 9.88 -8.22 -18.79
CA LYS A 221 11.18 -8.81 -19.19
C LYS A 221 11.24 -10.31 -18.96
N VAL A 222 10.65 -10.84 -17.88
CA VAL A 222 10.57 -12.29 -17.64
C VAL A 222 9.75 -12.99 -18.73
N ASP A 223 8.64 -12.40 -19.14
CA ASP A 223 7.78 -12.95 -20.20
C ASP A 223 8.47 -12.91 -21.57
N LEU A 224 9.14 -11.80 -21.89
CA LEU A 224 9.97 -11.69 -23.09
C LEU A 224 11.12 -12.70 -23.10
N LEU A 225 11.83 -12.85 -21.97
CA LEU A 225 12.90 -13.83 -21.82
C LEU A 225 12.39 -15.26 -22.06
N LYS A 226 11.20 -15.59 -21.54
CA LYS A 226 10.55 -16.88 -21.80
C LYS A 226 10.23 -17.07 -23.30
N GLY A 227 9.73 -16.03 -23.97
CA GLY A 227 9.47 -16.06 -25.41
C GLY A 227 10.74 -16.32 -26.23
N ARG A 228 11.82 -15.61 -25.92
CA ARG A 228 13.13 -15.78 -26.58
C ARG A 228 13.75 -17.16 -26.36
N HIS A 229 13.64 -17.68 -25.15
CA HIS A 229 14.07 -19.05 -24.86
C HIS A 229 13.28 -20.09 -25.68
N LEU A 230 11.95 -19.95 -25.79
CA LEU A 230 11.13 -20.83 -26.65
C LEU A 230 11.46 -20.69 -28.15
N ALA A 231 11.95 -19.53 -28.58
CA ALA A 231 12.46 -19.30 -29.93
C ALA A 231 13.87 -19.87 -30.16
N GLY A 232 14.52 -20.43 -29.12
CA GLY A 232 15.86 -21.00 -29.19
C GLY A 232 16.99 -19.98 -29.12
N GLU A 233 16.72 -18.72 -28.72
CA GLU A 233 17.76 -17.69 -28.56
C GLU A 233 18.67 -17.91 -27.34
N PHE A 234 18.21 -18.70 -26.37
CA PHE A 234 18.93 -18.99 -25.13
C PHE A 234 18.97 -20.48 -24.85
N SER A 235 20.10 -20.95 -24.32
CA SER A 235 20.16 -22.28 -23.71
C SER A 235 19.28 -22.36 -22.45
N ASP A 236 18.92 -23.57 -22.05
CA ASP A 236 18.18 -23.81 -20.80
C ASP A 236 18.89 -23.19 -19.58
N SER A 237 20.23 -23.32 -19.53
CA SER A 237 21.04 -22.81 -18.41
C SER A 237 20.99 -21.27 -18.34
N GLU A 238 21.21 -20.59 -19.48
CA GLU A 238 21.17 -19.13 -19.55
C GLU A 238 19.79 -18.59 -19.19
N TYR A 239 18.73 -19.23 -19.72
CA TYR A 239 17.35 -18.87 -19.40
C TYR A 239 17.07 -18.96 -17.90
N GLN A 240 17.46 -20.06 -17.23
CA GLN A 240 17.22 -20.20 -15.79
C GLN A 240 18.00 -19.18 -14.98
N GLN A 241 19.27 -18.90 -15.33
CA GLN A 241 20.08 -17.91 -14.62
C GLN A 241 19.50 -16.50 -14.72
N GLU A 242 19.15 -16.04 -15.92
CA GLU A 242 18.58 -14.71 -16.11
C GLU A 242 17.19 -14.59 -15.47
N LYS A 243 16.37 -15.64 -15.58
CA LYS A 243 15.05 -15.69 -14.94
C LYS A 243 15.14 -15.57 -13.43
N GLU A 244 16.07 -16.28 -12.78
CA GLU A 244 16.25 -16.19 -11.34
C GLU A 244 16.78 -14.81 -10.90
N LYS A 245 17.68 -14.19 -11.69
CA LYS A 245 18.11 -12.80 -11.45
C LYS A 245 16.92 -11.83 -11.48
N LEU A 246 16.09 -11.89 -12.53
CA LEU A 246 14.91 -11.03 -12.66
C LEU A 246 13.90 -11.27 -11.53
N LYS A 247 13.63 -12.54 -11.19
CA LYS A 247 12.75 -12.88 -10.06
C LYS A 247 13.28 -12.34 -8.72
N ASN A 248 14.58 -12.40 -8.47
CA ASN A 248 15.17 -11.86 -7.25
C ASN A 248 15.00 -10.34 -7.18
N ASN A 249 15.20 -9.63 -8.30
CA ASN A 249 14.96 -8.19 -8.37
C ASN A 249 13.48 -7.84 -8.14
N ILE A 250 12.55 -8.60 -8.73
CA ILE A 250 11.11 -8.46 -8.48
C ILE A 250 10.80 -8.63 -6.99
N LYS A 251 11.33 -9.69 -6.34
CA LYS A 251 11.13 -9.93 -4.90
C LYS A 251 11.70 -8.80 -4.03
N LYS A 252 12.86 -8.23 -4.39
CA LYS A 252 13.44 -7.06 -3.70
C LYS A 252 12.48 -5.86 -3.79
N LEU A 253 11.99 -5.52 -4.99
CA LEU A 253 11.03 -4.44 -5.19
C LEU A 253 9.71 -4.68 -4.43
N GLU A 254 9.15 -5.88 -4.47
CA GLU A 254 7.93 -6.23 -3.72
C GLU A 254 8.13 -6.09 -2.21
N THR A 255 9.30 -6.45 -1.71
CA THR A 255 9.67 -6.28 -0.29
C THR A 255 9.78 -4.81 0.08
N ASN A 256 10.45 -3.99 -0.75
CA ASN A 256 10.56 -2.54 -0.56
C ASN A 256 9.19 -1.87 -0.54
N ILE A 257 8.33 -2.24 -1.50
CA ILE A 257 6.94 -1.77 -1.56
C ILE A 257 6.21 -2.15 -0.26
N LYS A 258 6.39 -3.37 0.25
CA LYS A 258 5.75 -3.82 1.49
C LYS A 258 6.23 -3.01 2.70
N ILE A 259 7.55 -2.77 2.81
CA ILE A 259 8.14 -1.94 3.88
C ILE A 259 7.52 -0.55 3.85
N LEU A 260 7.51 0.11 2.68
CA LEU A 260 6.95 1.45 2.52
C LEU A 260 5.45 1.52 2.83
N ASN A 261 4.66 0.49 2.46
CA ASN A 261 3.24 0.45 2.80
C ASN A 261 2.98 0.31 4.31
N GLN A 262 3.91 -0.30 5.07
CA GLN A 262 3.80 -0.40 6.53
C GLN A 262 4.14 0.92 7.23
N SER A 263 4.74 1.87 6.51
CA SER A 263 5.15 3.18 7.01
C SER A 263 4.10 4.29 6.82
N ILE A 264 2.99 3.99 6.12
CA ILE A 264 1.86 4.91 5.88
C ILE A 264 0.72 4.60 6.85
#